data_AF-A0A7S4LH95-F1
#
_entry.id   AF-A0A7S4LH95-F1
#
_cell.length_a   1.000
_cell.length_b   1.000
_cell.length_c   1.000
_cell.angle_alpha   90.00
_cell.angle_beta   90.00
_cell.angle_gamma   90.00
#
_symmetry.space_group_name_H-M   'P 1'
#
loop_
_entity.id
_entity.type
_entity.pdbx_description
1 polymer ?
#
loop_
_entity_poly.entity_id
_entity_poly.type
_entity_poly.pdbx_seq_one_letter_code
_entity_poly.pdbx_strand_id
1 'polypeptide(L)'
;TDATSVEFLSADAIPVFLNKRERRPDSFLQKFVVPKLDHNTSIQCVWTPFMCLVNRRKNVNNLYDTRFSLHDKCVTHEGQPHQTTEVFVGPLVQKRCADVCRRMAAHMQTHERRVLLRIVAYFKMDQSGDTFFL
;
A
#
# COMPACT_ATOMS: atom_id res chain seq x y z
N THR A 1 16.29 -13.30 -3.35
CA THR A 1 15.59 -12.20 -2.63
C THR A 1 14.14 -12.34 -2.99
N ASP A 2 13.31 -12.83 -2.08
CA ASP A 2 11.86 -12.92 -2.36
C ASP A 2 11.32 -11.51 -2.51
N ALA A 3 10.86 -11.18 -3.72
CA ALA A 3 10.21 -9.92 -4.00
C ALA A 3 8.78 -9.99 -3.45
N THR A 4 8.40 -9.01 -2.63
CA THR A 4 6.99 -8.83 -2.25
C THR A 4 6.17 -8.64 -3.52
N SER A 5 5.25 -9.57 -3.80
CA SER A 5 4.33 -9.50 -4.95
C SER A 5 2.94 -9.12 -4.48
N VAL A 6 2.29 -8.19 -5.17
CA VAL A 6 0.89 -7.83 -4.94
C VAL A 6 0.04 -8.42 -6.05
N GLU A 7 -1.07 -9.04 -5.69
CA GLU A 7 -2.07 -9.54 -6.63
C GLU A 7 -3.40 -8.84 -6.36
N PHE A 8 -4.06 -8.40 -7.43
CA PHE A 8 -5.37 -7.77 -7.34
C PHE A 8 -6.45 -8.77 -7.77
N LEU A 9 -7.47 -8.92 -6.93
CA LEU A 9 -8.58 -9.84 -7.15
C LEU A 9 -9.88 -9.06 -7.31
N SER A 10 -10.67 -9.46 -8.29
CA SER A 10 -12.07 -9.06 -8.40
C SER A 10 -12.94 -9.89 -7.43
N ALA A 11 -14.16 -9.41 -7.16
CA ALA A 11 -15.04 -10.04 -6.18
C ALA A 11 -15.38 -11.50 -6.54
N ASP A 12 -15.55 -11.79 -7.83
CA ASP A 12 -15.82 -13.11 -8.39
C ASP A 12 -14.62 -14.07 -8.27
N ALA A 13 -13.39 -13.55 -8.16
CA ALA A 13 -12.19 -14.35 -7.99
C ALA A 13 -11.96 -14.79 -6.53
N ILE A 14 -12.59 -14.13 -5.55
CA ILE A 14 -12.39 -14.39 -4.11
C ILE A 14 -12.76 -15.84 -3.72
N PRO A 15 -13.91 -16.42 -4.13
CA PRO A 15 -14.25 -17.79 -3.76
C PRO A 15 -13.24 -18.83 -4.28
N VAL A 16 -12.66 -18.59 -5.46
CA VAL A 16 -11.63 -19.47 -6.04
C VAL A 16 -10.32 -19.32 -5.27
N PHE A 17 -9.90 -18.09 -4.99
CA PHE A 17 -8.70 -17.81 -4.19
C PHE A 17 -8.76 -18.47 -2.80
N LEU A 18 -9.90 -18.37 -2.12
CA LEU A 18 -10.06 -18.91 -0.77
C LEU A 18 -10.11 -20.44 -0.73
N ASN A 19 -10.77 -21.08 -1.69
CA ASN A 19 -11.11 -22.50 -1.56
C ASN A 19 -10.29 -23.44 -2.46
N LYS A 20 -9.73 -22.93 -3.56
CA LYS A 20 -9.13 -23.78 -4.61
C LYS A 20 -7.65 -23.56 -4.83
N ARG A 21 -7.10 -22.42 -4.39
CA ARG A 21 -5.70 -22.07 -4.63
C ARG A 21 -4.84 -22.40 -3.42
N GLU A 22 -3.67 -22.96 -3.67
CA GLU A 22 -2.63 -23.09 -2.65
C GLU A 22 -2.18 -21.69 -2.22
N ARG A 23 -2.26 -21.42 -0.91
CA ARG A 23 -1.95 -20.11 -0.35
C ARG A 23 -0.46 -20.05 -0.04
N ARG A 24 0.16 -18.91 -0.33
CA ARG A 24 1.50 -18.66 0.19
C ARG A 24 1.40 -18.49 1.71
N PRO A 25 2.25 -19.17 2.50
CA PRO A 25 2.13 -19.18 3.96
C PRO A 25 2.23 -17.78 4.58
N ASP A 26 2.95 -16.85 3.94
CA ASP A 26 3.17 -15.48 4.43
C ASP A 26 2.37 -14.42 3.66
N SER A 27 1.19 -14.79 3.15
CA SER A 27 0.29 -13.87 2.46
C SER A 27 -0.89 -13.47 3.33
N PHE A 28 -1.36 -12.23 3.16
CA PHE A 28 -2.58 -11.74 3.77
C PHE A 28 -3.49 -11.16 2.70
N LEU A 29 -4.81 -11.33 2.91
CA LEU A 29 -5.81 -10.72 2.06
C LEU A 29 -6.25 -9.40 2.68
N GLN A 30 -6.30 -8.35 1.86
CA GLN A 30 -6.77 -7.05 2.27
C GLN A 30 -7.87 -6.56 1.35
N LYS A 31 -8.89 -5.92 1.94
CA LYS A 31 -9.91 -5.20 1.18
C LYS A 31 -9.28 -4.07 0.38
N PHE A 32 -9.62 -3.96 -0.89
CA PHE A 32 -9.19 -2.84 -1.72
C PHE A 32 -9.80 -1.52 -1.20
N VAL A 33 -8.94 -0.55 -0.90
CA VAL A 33 -9.35 0.82 -0.56
C VAL A 33 -9.52 1.61 -1.85
N VAL A 34 -10.76 2.01 -2.14
CA VAL A 34 -11.09 2.78 -3.35
C VAL A 34 -10.56 4.21 -3.19
N PRO A 35 -9.72 4.69 -4.13
CA PRO A 35 -9.16 6.04 -4.06
C PRO A 35 -10.25 7.12 -4.20
N LYS A 36 -9.93 8.34 -3.77
CA LYS A 36 -10.77 9.53 -3.97
C LYS A 36 -10.96 9.92 -5.44
N LEU A 37 -9.93 9.68 -6.25
CA LEU A 37 -9.93 9.97 -7.68
C LEU A 37 -10.08 8.68 -8.48
N ASP A 38 -10.12 8.82 -9.79
CA ASP A 38 -10.32 7.77 -10.77
C ASP A 38 -9.07 6.90 -11.04
N HIS A 39 -7.92 7.24 -10.45
CA HIS A 39 -6.69 6.46 -10.57
C HIS A 39 -6.31 5.83 -9.24
N ASN A 40 -5.79 4.60 -9.26
CA ASN A 40 -5.26 4.00 -8.04
C ASN A 40 -4.04 4.79 -7.53
N THR A 41 -3.98 4.95 -6.22
CA THR A 41 -2.85 5.61 -5.55
C THR A 41 -2.45 4.82 -4.32
N SER A 42 -1.17 4.94 -3.95
CA SER A 42 -0.66 4.45 -2.68
C SER A 42 0.43 5.38 -2.18
N ILE A 43 0.60 5.41 -0.87
CA ILE A 43 1.63 6.17 -0.19
C ILE A 43 2.57 5.18 0.46
N GLN A 44 3.86 5.24 0.14
CA GLN A 44 4.91 4.52 0.83
C GLN A 44 5.54 5.42 1.88
N CYS A 45 5.65 4.90 3.10
CA CYS A 45 6.37 5.53 4.20
C CYS A 45 7.59 4.65 4.54
N VAL A 46 8.78 5.20 4.33
CA VAL A 46 10.05 4.58 4.75
C VAL A 46 10.51 5.29 6.00
N TRP A 47 10.38 4.62 7.14
CA TRP A 47 10.73 5.15 8.45
C TRP A 47 11.98 4.47 9.00
N THR A 48 12.80 5.26 9.68
CA THR A 48 13.94 4.85 10.52
C THR A 48 13.92 5.71 11.80
N PRO A 49 14.70 5.38 12.83
CA PRO A 49 14.80 6.23 14.03
C PRO A 49 15.21 7.69 13.75
N PHE A 50 15.92 7.95 12.65
CA PHE A 50 16.49 9.26 12.33
C PHE A 50 15.70 10.04 11.27
N MET A 51 14.96 9.36 10.40
CA MET A 51 14.26 9.99 9.28
C MET A 51 12.98 9.24 8.89
N CYS A 52 12.08 9.97 8.23
CA CYS A 52 10.86 9.41 7.65
C CYS A 52 10.63 10.01 6.26
N LEU A 53 10.70 9.17 5.23
CA LEU A 53 10.43 9.55 3.85
C LEU A 53 9.03 9.09 3.46
N VAL A 54 8.23 9.96 2.86
CA VAL A 54 6.86 9.64 2.44
C VAL A 54 6.67 10.00 0.98
N ASN A 55 6.47 8.99 0.14
CA ASN A 55 6.29 9.12 -1.30
C ASN A 55 4.91 8.60 -1.70
N ARG A 56 4.28 9.21 -2.71
CA ARG A 56 3.02 8.72 -3.28
C ARG A 56 3.19 8.44 -4.75
N ARG A 57 2.66 7.29 -5.18
CA ARG A 57 2.52 6.94 -6.59
C ARG A 57 1.06 6.87 -7.00
N LYS A 58 0.80 7.27 -8.25
CA LYS A 58 -0.48 7.16 -8.93
C LYS A 58 -0.32 6.34 -10.20
N ASN A 59 -1.25 5.43 -10.43
CA ASN A 59 -1.31 4.67 -11.67
C ASN A 59 -1.68 5.58 -12.86
N VAL A 60 -1.06 5.37 -14.02
CA VAL A 60 -1.34 6.17 -15.23
C VAL A 60 -2.70 5.85 -15.85
N ASN A 61 -3.18 4.62 -15.68
CA ASN A 61 -4.46 4.14 -16.19
C ASN A 61 -5.58 4.48 -15.21
N ASN A 62 -6.73 4.84 -15.77
CA ASN A 62 -7.96 5.05 -15.00
C ASN A 62 -8.48 3.68 -14.51
N LEU A 63 -8.88 3.61 -13.24
CA LEU A 63 -9.33 2.39 -12.56
C LEU A 63 -10.55 1.74 -13.24
N TYR A 64 -11.39 2.56 -13.87
CA TYR A 64 -12.64 2.16 -14.51
C TYR A 64 -12.47 1.89 -16.01
N ASP A 65 -11.29 2.10 -16.58
CA ASP A 65 -11.05 1.80 -17.99
C ASP A 65 -11.07 0.28 -18.23
N THR A 66 -11.95 -0.21 -19.10
CA THR A 66 -12.10 -1.65 -19.35
C THR A 66 -11.06 -2.21 -20.31
N ARG A 67 -10.25 -1.34 -20.95
CA ARG A 67 -9.22 -1.75 -21.91
C ARG A 67 -7.98 -2.35 -21.23
N PHE A 68 -7.78 -2.03 -19.95
CA PHE A 68 -6.62 -2.48 -19.18
C PHE A 68 -7.03 -3.56 -18.17
N SER A 69 -6.09 -4.47 -17.89
CA SER A 69 -6.30 -5.50 -16.87
C SER A 69 -6.45 -4.88 -15.47
N LEU A 70 -7.03 -5.63 -14.52
CA LEU A 70 -7.13 -5.17 -13.12
C LEU A 70 -5.75 -4.84 -12.55
N HIS A 71 -4.75 -5.68 -12.85
CA HIS A 71 -3.37 -5.45 -12.44
C HIS A 71 -2.83 -4.12 -12.99
N ASP A 72 -2.96 -3.88 -14.30
CA ASP A 72 -2.38 -2.69 -14.94
C ASP A 72 -2.99 -1.37 -14.46
N LYS A 73 -4.21 -1.41 -13.93
CA LYS A 73 -4.91 -0.24 -13.37
C LYS A 73 -4.70 -0.05 -11.88
N CYS A 74 -4.38 -1.12 -11.17
CA CYS A 74 -4.20 -1.10 -9.73
C CYS A 74 -2.74 -1.01 -9.30
N VAL A 75 -1.78 -1.27 -10.18
CA VAL A 75 -0.38 -1.30 -9.79
C VAL A 75 0.17 0.06 -9.31
N THR A 76 1.00 0.09 -8.27
CA THR A 76 1.69 1.31 -7.80
C THR A 76 3.21 1.14 -7.56
N HIS A 77 3.67 0.81 -6.36
CA HIS A 77 5.11 0.75 -6.07
C HIS A 77 5.77 -0.53 -6.61
N GLU A 78 4.97 -1.57 -6.77
CA GLU A 78 5.32 -2.89 -7.31
C GLU A 78 5.34 -2.93 -8.85
N GLY A 79 4.87 -1.85 -9.50
CA GLY A 79 4.80 -1.75 -10.96
C GLY A 79 6.05 -1.18 -11.61
N GLN A 80 6.08 -1.25 -12.93
CA GLN A 80 7.14 -0.66 -13.73
C GLN A 80 7.05 0.88 -13.73
N PRO A 81 8.18 1.60 -13.90
CA PRO A 81 8.19 3.06 -13.84
C PRO A 81 7.20 3.74 -14.79
N HIS A 82 6.96 3.19 -15.99
CA HIS A 82 6.04 3.77 -16.97
C HIS A 82 4.55 3.59 -16.62
N GLN A 83 4.22 2.70 -15.68
CA GLN A 83 2.84 2.44 -15.26
C GLN A 83 2.36 3.43 -14.19
N THR A 84 3.26 4.24 -13.63
CA THR A 84 2.95 5.10 -12.50
C THR A 84 3.69 6.43 -12.55
N THR A 85 3.16 7.42 -11.86
CA THR A 85 3.80 8.72 -11.68
C THR A 85 3.88 9.06 -10.20
N GLU A 86 4.95 9.76 -9.82
CA GLU A 86 5.04 10.32 -8.48
C GLU A 86 4.12 11.52 -8.34
N VAL A 87 3.49 11.63 -7.18
CA VAL A 87 2.53 12.70 -6.90
C VAL A 87 2.82 13.31 -5.54
N PHE A 88 2.52 14.59 -5.42
CA PHE A 88 2.68 15.32 -4.18
C PHE A 88 1.91 14.69 -3.02
N VAL A 89 2.55 14.66 -1.85
CA VAL A 89 1.95 14.26 -0.57
C VAL A 89 1.85 15.48 0.32
N GLY A 90 0.63 15.87 0.71
CA GLY A 90 0.41 16.98 1.62
C GLY A 90 1.06 16.77 2.99
N PRO A 91 1.59 17.81 3.66
CA PRO A 91 2.30 17.68 4.93
C PRO A 91 1.52 16.97 6.04
N LEU A 92 0.20 17.21 6.11
CA LEU A 92 -0.69 16.54 7.09
C LEU A 92 -0.70 15.02 6.91
N VAL A 93 -0.74 14.55 5.66
CA VAL A 93 -0.73 13.11 5.35
C VAL A 93 0.65 12.51 5.62
N GLN A 94 1.73 13.23 5.30
CA GLN A 94 3.08 12.81 5.66
C GLN A 94 3.23 12.61 7.17
N LYS A 95 2.75 13.59 7.97
CA LYS A 95 2.75 13.51 9.43
C LYS A 95 1.96 12.31 9.93
N ARG A 96 0.73 12.09 9.43
CA ARG A 96 -0.11 10.93 9.80
C ARG A 96 0.59 9.60 9.53
N CYS A 97 1.19 9.43 8.35
CA CYS A 97 1.92 8.20 8.00
C CYS A 97 3.13 7.99 8.92
N ALA A 98 3.89 9.06 9.18
CA ALA A 98 5.04 9.01 10.09
C ALA A 98 4.63 8.66 11.53
N ASP A 99 3.52 9.23 12.02
CA ASP A 99 3.01 8.96 13.37
C ASP A 99 2.53 7.50 13.53
N VAL A 100 1.98 6.89 12.48
CA VAL A 100 1.69 5.44 12.49
C VAL A 100 2.99 4.63 12.63
N CYS A 101 4.01 4.88 11.80
CA CYS A 101 5.29 4.17 11.88
C CYS A 101 5.98 4.35 13.25
N ARG A 102 5.95 5.57 13.82
CA ARG A 102 6.50 5.84 15.16
C ARG A 102 5.78 5.05 16.24
N ARG A 103 4.44 5.00 16.20
CA ARG A 103 3.66 4.23 17.17
C ARG A 103 3.95 2.73 17.08
N MET A 104 4.11 2.20 15.86
CA MET A 104 4.52 0.79 15.66
C MET A 104 5.91 0.54 16.27
N ALA A 105 6.90 1.38 15.98
CA ALA A 105 8.24 1.24 16.53
C ALA A 105 8.27 1.35 18.07
N ALA A 106 7.55 2.32 18.64
CA ALA A 106 7.42 2.46 20.09
C ALA A 106 6.74 1.22 20.71
N HIS A 107 5.69 0.69 20.09
CA HIS A 107 5.01 -0.51 20.57
C HIS A 107 5.95 -1.72 20.62
N MET A 108 6.72 -1.95 19.55
CA MET A 108 7.72 -3.03 19.49
C MET A 108 8.80 -2.85 20.57
N GLN A 109 9.26 -1.62 20.81
CA GLN A 109 10.24 -1.37 21.86
C GLN A 109 9.67 -1.64 23.25
N THR A 110 8.45 -1.20 23.52
CA THR A 110 7.82 -1.33 24.84
C THR A 110 7.43 -2.78 25.17
N HIS A 111 6.86 -3.52 24.21
CA HIS A 111 6.26 -4.83 24.47
C HIS A 111 7.17 -5.99 24.09
N GLU A 112 7.91 -5.86 22.99
CA GLU A 112 8.80 -6.92 22.48
C GLU A 112 10.27 -6.68 22.88
N ARG A 113 10.59 -5.52 23.48
CA ARG A 113 11.97 -5.09 23.79
C ARG A 113 12.89 -5.10 22.56
N ARG A 114 12.31 -4.85 21.38
CA ARG A 114 13.02 -4.82 20.09
C ARG A 114 12.99 -3.42 19.49
N VAL A 115 14.17 -2.90 19.14
CA VAL A 115 14.31 -1.66 18.38
C VAL A 115 14.16 -1.96 16.89
N LEU A 116 13.19 -1.31 16.24
CA LEU A 116 13.08 -1.38 14.78
C LEU A 116 14.08 -0.42 14.13
N LEU A 117 14.92 -0.95 13.24
CA LEU A 117 15.87 -0.15 12.46
C LEU A 117 15.21 0.53 11.26
N ARG A 118 14.20 -0.14 10.67
CA ARG A 118 13.50 0.33 9.48
C ARG A 118 12.09 -0.22 9.41
N ILE A 119 11.16 0.61 8.95
CA ILE A 119 9.80 0.22 8.55
C ILE A 119 9.59 0.67 7.11
N VAL A 120 9.05 -0.21 6.28
CA VAL A 120 8.51 0.15 4.97
C VAL A 120 7.02 -0.15 5.01
N ALA A 121 6.23 0.89 5.16
CA ALA A 121 4.77 0.80 5.31
C ALA A 121 4.08 1.38 4.07
N TYR A 122 2.96 0.79 3.70
CA TYR A 122 2.12 1.27 2.61
C TYR A 122 0.78 1.74 3.16
N PHE A 123 0.24 2.79 2.55
CA PHE A 123 -1.02 3.39 2.95
C PHE A 123 -1.86 3.72 1.71
N LYS A 124 -3.18 3.71 1.89
CA LYS A 124 -4.13 4.28 0.93
C LYS A 124 -4.97 5.35 1.59
N MET A 125 -5.52 6.23 0.77
CA MET A 125 -6.57 7.15 1.18
C MET A 125 -7.86 6.78 0.48
N ASP A 126 -8.95 6.75 1.23
CA ASP A 126 -10.27 6.53 0.66
C ASP A 126 -10.87 7.83 0.08
N GLN A 127 -12.15 7.77 -0.28
CA GLN A 127 -12.90 8.90 -0.82
C GLN A 127 -13.15 10.01 0.21
N SER A 128 -13.26 9.65 1.49
CA SER A 128 -13.45 10.57 2.62
C SER A 128 -12.15 11.31 2.99
N GLY A 129 -10.99 10.78 2.54
CA GLY A 129 -9.67 11.29 2.90
C GLY A 129 -9.08 10.61 4.15
N ASP A 130 -9.70 9.52 4.60
CA ASP A 130 -9.20 8.69 5.68
C ASP A 130 -8.04 7.83 5.19
N THR A 131 -7.02 7.68 6.04
CA THR A 131 -5.78 6.97 5.70
C THR A 131 -5.81 5.57 6.28
N PHE A 132 -5.64 4.56 5.43
CA PHE A 132 -5.65 3.14 5.76
C PHE A 132 -4.24 2.58 5.62
N PHE A 133 -3.78 1.85 6.62
CA PHE A 133 -2.57 1.03 6.55
C PHE A 133 -2.84 -0.22 5.71
N LEU A 134 -1.89 -0.57 4.84
CA LEU A 134 -1.91 -1.77 4.01
C LEU A 134 -0.95 -2.83 4.55
#